data_AF-A0A135VNH4-F1
#
_entry.id   AF-A0A135VNH4-F1
#
_cell.length_a   1.000
_cell.length_b   1.000
_cell.length_c   1.000
_cell.angle_alpha   90.00
_cell.angle_beta   90.00
_cell.angle_gamma   90.00
#
_symmetry.space_group_name_H-M   'P 1'
#
loop_
_entity.id
_entity.type
_entity.pdbx_description
1 polymer ?
#
loop_
_entity_poly.entity_id
_entity_poly.type
_entity_poly.pdbx_seq_one_letter_code
_entity_poly.pdbx_strand_id
1 'polypeptide(L)'
;MESLVELMKGYWIDKKDHPWHRLYKILGKDWKKTGDAKATSKKLMLLREGVFGALDILSLSLPFDFSTEQVLQTLTRAKSWNEGRQRVRSTCAKLASEMISSGKVSYLVPSGLQRDGFGFIVPELFKALLEEFRKAEPKVKKGLVNLVRLSKSVLGRHLLRTQMITETKLPEDDPRFQKLLQEYQRLLVDMELDEGLVPLQETLQTTLNGRFVEELAEDKDLHEGKATPKGVQSSLTEFLENKKPRSKKRKKPVRKKRSRKGEKS
;
A
#
# COMPACT_ATOMS: atom_id res chain seq x y z
N MET A 1 -2.87 17.04 -18.94
CA MET A 1 -3.96 16.54 -18.08
C MET A 1 -3.48 16.72 -16.66
N GLU A 2 -4.20 17.47 -15.83
CA GLU A 2 -3.87 17.58 -14.40
C GLU A 2 -4.07 16.21 -13.75
N SER A 3 -3.13 15.81 -12.91
CA SER A 3 -3.28 14.61 -12.10
C SER A 3 -4.40 14.80 -11.08
N LEU A 4 -5.04 13.70 -10.64
CA LEU A 4 -6.06 13.79 -9.59
C LEU A 4 -5.51 14.41 -8.30
N VAL A 5 -4.21 14.18 -8.01
CA VAL A 5 -3.50 14.80 -6.89
C VAL A 5 -3.46 16.33 -7.03
N GLU A 6 -3.19 16.85 -8.22
CA GLU A 6 -3.21 18.29 -8.50
C GLU A 6 -4.62 18.86 -8.36
N LEU A 7 -5.64 18.19 -8.91
CA LEU A 7 -7.04 18.57 -8.75
C LEU A 7 -7.49 18.59 -7.29
N MET A 8 -7.00 17.65 -6.47
CA MET A 8 -7.30 17.61 -5.04
C MET A 8 -6.56 18.72 -4.28
N LYS A 9 -5.29 18.97 -4.59
CA LYS A 9 -4.53 20.11 -4.02
C LYS A 9 -5.19 21.46 -4.34
N GLY A 10 -5.81 21.57 -5.52
CA GLY A 10 -6.60 22.74 -5.93
C GLY A 10 -7.66 23.17 -4.90
N TYR A 11 -8.17 22.26 -4.06
CA TYR A 11 -9.12 22.59 -2.99
C TYR A 11 -8.64 23.70 -2.05
N TRP A 12 -7.35 23.71 -1.69
CA TRP A 12 -6.80 24.71 -0.77
C TRP A 12 -6.41 26.01 -1.47
N ILE A 13 -6.40 26.02 -2.80
CA ILE A 13 -6.18 27.22 -3.62
C ILE A 13 -7.54 27.88 -3.88
N ASP A 14 -8.49 27.13 -4.44
CA ASP A 14 -9.85 27.57 -4.69
C ASP A 14 -10.88 26.47 -4.39
N LYS A 15 -11.65 26.67 -3.32
CA LYS A 15 -12.70 25.73 -2.88
C LYS A 15 -13.94 25.74 -3.77
N LYS A 16 -14.15 26.81 -4.54
CA LYS A 16 -15.30 26.99 -5.42
C LYS A 16 -15.09 26.18 -6.71
N ASP A 17 -13.89 26.27 -7.27
CA ASP A 17 -13.52 25.56 -8.50
C ASP A 17 -13.22 24.07 -8.22
N HIS A 18 -12.78 23.73 -7.01
CA HIS A 18 -12.53 22.35 -6.59
C HIS A 18 -13.39 21.95 -5.36
N PRO A 19 -14.70 21.70 -5.51
CA PRO A 19 -15.63 21.55 -4.39
C PRO A 19 -15.65 20.14 -3.77
N TRP A 20 -14.48 19.58 -3.41
CA TRP A 20 -14.34 18.23 -2.83
C TRP A 20 -15.21 18.00 -1.59
N HIS A 21 -15.40 19.04 -0.77
CA HIS A 21 -16.28 19.04 0.41
C HIS A 21 -17.79 18.89 0.10
N ARG A 22 -18.22 19.11 -1.14
CA ARG A 22 -19.62 18.99 -1.58
C ARG A 22 -19.84 17.86 -2.58
N LEU A 23 -18.79 17.11 -2.93
CA LEU A 23 -18.83 16.14 -4.02
C LEU A 23 -19.99 15.14 -3.92
N TYR A 24 -20.23 14.61 -2.72
CA TYR A 24 -21.36 13.71 -2.47
C TYR A 24 -22.74 14.36 -2.66
N LYS A 25 -22.89 15.64 -2.27
CA LYS A 25 -24.12 16.39 -2.52
C LYS A 25 -24.34 16.66 -4.01
N ILE A 26 -23.26 16.89 -4.75
CA ILE A 26 -23.30 17.08 -6.21
C ILE A 26 -23.74 15.77 -6.88
N LEU A 27 -23.05 14.67 -6.57
CA LEU A 27 -23.39 13.33 -7.09
C LEU A 27 -24.83 12.92 -6.73
N GLY A 28 -25.29 13.21 -5.52
CA GLY A 28 -26.66 12.93 -5.11
C GLY A 28 -27.73 13.74 -5.84
N LYS A 29 -27.42 14.98 -6.26
CA LYS A 29 -28.33 15.77 -7.11
C LYS A 29 -28.37 15.23 -8.53
N ASP A 30 -27.23 14.84 -9.09
CA ASP A 30 -27.15 14.27 -10.43
C ASP A 30 -27.86 12.91 -10.50
N TRP A 31 -27.70 12.09 -9.45
CA TRP A 31 -28.45 10.85 -9.26
C TRP A 31 -29.96 11.05 -9.36
N LYS A 32 -30.50 12.01 -8.61
CA LYS A 32 -31.95 12.32 -8.60
C LYS A 32 -32.46 12.78 -9.96
N LYS A 33 -31.59 13.29 -10.83
CA LYS A 33 -31.94 13.74 -12.19
C LYS A 33 -31.91 12.60 -13.21
N THR A 34 -30.95 11.68 -13.12
CA THR A 34 -30.74 10.65 -14.16
C THR A 34 -31.34 9.28 -13.84
N GLY A 35 -31.46 8.91 -12.56
CA GLY A 35 -32.05 7.64 -12.13
C GLY A 35 -31.24 6.36 -12.45
N ASP A 36 -30.05 6.45 -13.05
CA ASP A 36 -29.25 5.27 -13.47
C ASP A 36 -28.32 4.74 -12.37
N ALA A 37 -28.82 3.72 -11.64
CA ALA A 37 -28.14 2.97 -10.57
C ALA A 37 -26.74 2.50 -10.91
N LYS A 38 -26.58 1.92 -12.10
CA LYS A 38 -25.34 1.28 -12.48
C LYS A 38 -24.28 2.32 -12.77
N ALA A 39 -24.64 3.39 -13.50
CA ALA A 39 -23.71 4.48 -13.77
C ALA A 39 -23.21 5.18 -12.50
N THR A 40 -24.10 5.39 -11.53
CA THR A 40 -23.73 6.08 -10.27
C THR A 40 -22.88 5.21 -9.36
N SER A 41 -23.21 3.92 -9.26
CA SER A 41 -22.36 2.97 -8.53
C SER A 41 -20.95 2.93 -9.12
N LYS A 42 -20.83 2.84 -10.46
CA LYS A 42 -19.53 2.88 -11.16
C LYS A 42 -18.77 4.19 -10.89
N LYS A 43 -19.44 5.34 -10.93
CA LYS A 43 -18.83 6.64 -10.61
C LYS A 43 -18.32 6.70 -9.17
N LEU A 44 -19.07 6.16 -8.20
CA LEU A 44 -18.66 6.11 -6.80
C LEU A 44 -17.47 5.18 -6.56
N MET A 45 -17.40 4.05 -7.27
CA MET A 45 -16.24 3.15 -7.23
C MET A 45 -14.99 3.85 -7.80
N LEU A 46 -15.10 4.47 -8.99
CA LEU A 46 -13.99 5.22 -9.58
C LEU A 46 -13.54 6.39 -8.70
N LEU A 47 -14.49 7.06 -8.04
CA LEU A 47 -14.15 8.10 -7.08
C LEU A 47 -13.38 7.54 -5.88
N ARG A 48 -13.79 6.39 -5.34
CA ARG A 48 -13.06 5.73 -4.25
C ARG A 48 -11.65 5.38 -4.68
N GLU A 49 -11.49 4.70 -5.81
CA GLU A 49 -10.17 4.33 -6.34
C GLU A 49 -9.28 5.56 -6.55
N GLY A 50 -9.83 6.61 -7.16
CA GLY A 50 -9.10 7.86 -7.37
C GLY A 50 -8.68 8.54 -6.06
N VAL A 51 -9.61 8.72 -5.12
CA VAL A 51 -9.31 9.41 -3.85
C VAL A 51 -8.28 8.65 -3.02
N PHE A 52 -8.41 7.32 -2.93
CA PHE A 52 -7.46 6.49 -2.19
C PHE A 52 -6.10 6.45 -2.91
N GLY A 53 -6.09 6.30 -4.24
CA GLY A 53 -4.87 6.37 -5.05
C GLY A 53 -4.14 7.69 -4.91
N ALA A 54 -4.86 8.82 -4.91
CA ALA A 54 -4.28 10.15 -4.72
C ALA A 54 -3.66 10.37 -3.31
N LEU A 55 -4.01 9.52 -2.33
CA LEU A 55 -3.47 9.54 -0.98
C LEU A 55 -2.33 8.51 -0.78
N ASP A 56 -1.90 7.86 -1.86
CA ASP A 56 -0.96 6.73 -1.87
C ASP A 56 -1.44 5.58 -0.97
N ILE A 57 -2.73 5.28 -1.06
CA ILE A 57 -3.37 4.16 -0.41
C ILE A 57 -3.90 3.27 -1.53
N LEU A 58 -3.08 2.32 -1.94
CA LEU A 58 -3.23 1.54 -3.17
C LEU A 58 -3.89 0.19 -2.92
N SER A 59 -3.95 -0.29 -1.68
CA SER A 59 -4.56 -1.58 -1.36
C SER A 59 -6.00 -1.44 -0.90
N LEU A 60 -6.83 -2.38 -1.34
CA LEU A 60 -8.19 -2.59 -0.83
C LEU A 60 -8.21 -3.22 0.58
N SER A 61 -7.05 -3.31 1.26
CA SER A 61 -6.96 -3.91 2.60
C SER A 61 -7.57 -3.04 3.68
N LEU A 62 -7.83 -1.75 3.40
CA LEU A 62 -8.55 -0.89 4.32
C LEU A 62 -10.05 -1.22 4.32
N PRO A 63 -10.70 -1.20 5.51
CA PRO A 63 -12.07 -1.63 5.67
C PRO A 63 -13.03 -0.86 4.75
N PHE A 64 -14.01 -1.59 4.22
CA PHE A 64 -15.18 -1.03 3.54
C PHE A 64 -15.92 -0.02 4.44
N ASP A 65 -15.80 -0.16 5.76
CA ASP A 65 -16.42 0.71 6.75
C ASP A 65 -15.85 2.14 6.76
N PHE A 66 -14.65 2.37 6.19
CA PHE A 66 -14.14 3.72 5.99
C PHE A 66 -14.58 4.25 4.63
N SER A 67 -15.70 4.97 4.66
CA SER A 67 -16.33 5.51 3.45
C SER A 67 -15.45 6.59 2.80
N THR A 68 -15.52 6.67 1.47
CA THR A 68 -14.82 7.72 0.73
C THR A 68 -15.32 9.13 1.13
N GLU A 69 -16.55 9.25 1.64
CA GLU A 69 -17.06 10.50 2.23
C GLU A 69 -16.29 10.88 3.49
N GLN A 70 -16.12 9.95 4.43
CA GLN A 70 -15.35 10.20 5.66
C GLN A 70 -13.89 10.55 5.36
N VAL A 71 -13.30 9.91 4.34
CA VAL A 71 -11.96 10.26 3.84
C VAL A 71 -11.92 11.72 3.39
N LEU A 72 -12.82 12.12 2.49
CA LEU A 72 -12.89 13.48 1.98
C LEU A 72 -13.19 14.50 3.09
N GLN A 73 -14.06 14.18 4.05
CA GLN A 73 -14.34 15.05 5.19
C GLN A 73 -13.10 15.21 6.09
N THR A 74 -12.39 14.13 6.38
CA THR A 74 -11.15 14.16 7.17
C THR A 74 -10.08 14.99 6.47
N LEU A 75 -9.93 14.81 5.16
CA LEU A 75 -9.00 15.53 4.31
C LEU A 75 -9.32 17.03 4.26
N THR A 76 -10.56 17.39 3.92
CA THR A 76 -10.99 18.79 3.67
C THR A 76 -11.13 19.64 4.92
N ARG A 77 -11.17 19.03 6.12
CA ARG A 77 -11.11 19.72 7.43
C ARG A 77 -9.70 20.17 7.82
N ALA A 78 -8.66 19.72 7.13
CA ALA A 78 -7.29 20.12 7.39
C ALA A 78 -6.95 21.48 6.76
N LYS A 79 -5.92 22.16 7.28
CA LYS A 79 -5.50 23.49 6.80
C LYS A 79 -4.72 23.42 5.49
N SER A 80 -4.14 22.26 5.16
CA SER A 80 -3.36 22.03 3.95
C SER A 80 -3.51 20.60 3.42
N TRP A 81 -3.12 20.38 2.15
CA TRP A 81 -3.05 19.05 1.53
C TRP A 81 -2.21 18.07 2.36
N ASN A 82 -1.00 18.47 2.76
CA ASN A 82 -0.07 17.59 3.49
C ASN A 82 -0.64 17.20 4.85
N GLU A 83 -1.21 18.16 5.58
CA GLU A 83 -1.85 17.90 6.88
C GLU A 83 -3.06 16.98 6.71
N GLY A 84 -3.89 17.21 5.69
CA GLY A 84 -5.06 16.38 5.42
C GLY A 84 -4.68 14.96 5.02
N ARG A 85 -3.69 14.80 4.13
CA ARG A 85 -3.14 13.50 3.74
C ARG A 85 -2.61 12.74 4.95
N GLN A 86 -1.84 13.41 5.82
CA GLN A 86 -1.32 12.80 7.04
C GLN A 86 -2.47 12.36 7.97
N ARG A 87 -3.48 13.21 8.21
CA ARG A 87 -4.64 12.88 9.05
C ARG A 87 -5.42 11.67 8.52
N VAL A 88 -5.68 11.62 7.21
CA VAL A 88 -6.35 10.46 6.61
C VAL A 88 -5.53 9.20 6.82
N ARG A 89 -4.23 9.23 6.49
CA ARG A 89 -3.35 8.06 6.65
C ARG A 89 -3.25 7.60 8.10
N SER A 90 -3.16 8.52 9.06
CA SER A 90 -3.21 8.19 10.49
C SER A 90 -4.54 7.58 10.91
N THR A 91 -5.65 8.02 10.33
CA THR A 91 -6.98 7.43 10.59
C THR A 91 -7.07 6.01 10.05
N CYS A 92 -6.60 5.79 8.82
CA CYS A 92 -6.52 4.46 8.21
C CYS A 92 -5.66 3.50 9.04
N ALA A 93 -4.48 3.95 9.50
CA ALA A 93 -3.62 3.18 10.37
C ALA A 93 -4.32 2.77 11.69
N LYS A 94 -5.00 3.72 12.34
CA LYS A 94 -5.76 3.44 13.57
C LYS A 94 -6.85 2.40 13.34
N LEU A 95 -7.61 2.52 12.27
CA LEU A 95 -8.66 1.56 11.92
C LEU A 95 -8.08 0.16 11.67
N ALA A 96 -6.94 0.06 10.98
CA ALA A 96 -6.26 -1.22 10.78
C ALA A 96 -5.83 -1.84 12.13
N SER A 97 -5.23 -1.05 13.04
CA SER A 97 -4.87 -1.51 14.38
C SER A 97 -6.08 -1.94 15.21
N GLU A 98 -7.20 -1.22 15.14
CA GLU A 98 -8.47 -1.59 15.80
C GLU A 98 -9.07 -2.89 15.25
N MET A 99 -8.95 -3.12 13.95
CA MET A 99 -9.37 -4.39 13.34
C MET A 99 -8.51 -5.56 13.83
N ILE A 100 -7.21 -5.36 13.96
CA ILE A 100 -6.28 -6.37 14.48
C ILE A 100 -6.62 -6.70 15.93
N SER A 101 -6.77 -5.68 16.79
CA SER A 101 -7.08 -5.88 18.21
C SER A 101 -8.46 -6.53 18.44
N SER A 102 -9.43 -6.27 17.55
CA SER A 102 -10.76 -6.90 17.59
C SER A 102 -10.82 -8.27 16.89
N GLY A 103 -9.71 -8.76 16.33
CA GLY A 103 -9.63 -10.05 15.63
C GLY A 103 -10.27 -10.07 14.24
N LYS A 104 -10.62 -8.91 13.67
CA LYS A 104 -11.17 -8.77 12.30
C LYS A 104 -10.06 -8.74 11.25
N VAL A 105 -9.18 -9.74 11.27
CA VAL A 105 -7.96 -9.77 10.44
C VAL A 105 -8.18 -10.34 9.03
N SER A 106 -9.36 -10.89 8.73
CA SER A 106 -9.63 -11.62 7.48
C SER A 106 -9.48 -10.79 6.19
N TYR A 107 -9.57 -9.47 6.29
CA TYR A 107 -9.49 -8.53 5.16
C TYR A 107 -8.16 -7.80 5.08
N LEU A 108 -7.29 -7.97 6.08
CA LEU A 108 -5.99 -7.31 6.14
C LEU A 108 -4.95 -8.18 5.45
N VAL A 109 -4.34 -7.64 4.39
CA VAL A 109 -3.30 -8.32 3.62
C VAL A 109 -1.96 -7.70 3.96
N PRO A 110 -0.98 -8.46 4.48
CA PRO A 110 0.32 -7.93 4.90
C PRO A 110 1.04 -7.10 3.83
N SER A 111 1.14 -7.60 2.60
CA SER A 111 1.77 -6.88 1.48
C SER A 111 1.02 -5.62 1.08
N GLY A 112 -0.32 -5.66 1.09
CA GLY A 112 -1.16 -4.50 0.88
C GLY A 112 -0.87 -3.39 1.89
N LEU A 113 -0.75 -3.75 3.18
CA LEU A 113 -0.37 -2.80 4.24
C LEU A 113 1.05 -2.28 4.05
N GLN A 114 2.02 -3.11 3.66
CA GLN A 114 3.39 -2.65 3.37
C GLN A 114 3.41 -1.65 2.22
N ARG A 115 2.75 -1.97 1.11
CA ARG A 115 2.65 -1.10 -0.08
C ARG A 115 2.00 0.23 0.24
N ASP A 116 0.99 0.23 1.09
CA ASP A 116 0.30 1.45 1.52
C ASP A 116 1.07 2.26 2.56
N GLY A 117 2.27 1.83 2.96
CA GLY A 117 3.10 2.50 3.98
C GLY A 117 2.65 2.25 5.41
N PHE A 118 1.86 1.21 5.65
CA PHE A 118 1.43 0.70 6.97
C PHE A 118 2.20 -0.55 7.40
N GLY A 119 3.39 -0.78 6.83
CA GLY A 119 4.24 -1.94 7.13
C GLY A 119 4.59 -2.11 8.61
N PHE A 120 4.56 -1.04 9.40
CA PHE A 120 4.78 -1.08 10.84
C PHE A 120 3.69 -1.83 11.63
N ILE A 121 2.49 -2.00 11.04
CA ILE A 121 1.35 -2.72 11.66
C ILE A 121 1.45 -4.23 11.40
N VAL A 122 2.19 -4.64 10.37
CA VAL A 122 2.28 -6.03 9.91
C VAL A 122 2.72 -7.01 11.00
N PRO A 123 3.69 -6.70 11.89
CA PRO A 123 4.04 -7.58 13.00
C PRO A 123 2.86 -7.86 13.94
N GLU A 124 2.03 -6.86 14.24
CA GLU A 124 0.85 -7.03 15.09
C GLU A 124 -0.21 -7.90 14.39
N LEU A 125 -0.38 -7.71 13.08
CA LEU A 125 -1.26 -8.54 12.25
C LEU A 125 -0.83 -10.00 12.28
N PHE A 126 0.47 -10.29 12.12
CA PHE A 126 0.98 -11.67 12.17
C PHE A 126 0.72 -12.33 13.53
N LYS A 127 0.95 -11.60 14.63
CA LYS A 127 0.63 -12.10 15.98
C LYS A 127 -0.85 -12.45 16.11
N ALA A 128 -1.74 -11.58 15.64
CA ALA A 128 -3.18 -11.83 15.67
C ALA A 128 -3.60 -13.04 14.81
N LEU A 129 -3.01 -13.18 13.60
CA LEU A 129 -3.24 -14.34 12.73
C LEU A 129 -2.76 -15.65 13.37
N LEU A 130 -1.58 -15.63 14.00
CA LEU A 130 -1.03 -16.77 14.72
C LEU A 130 -1.94 -17.19 15.89
N GLU A 131 -2.42 -16.23 16.68
CA GLU A 131 -3.38 -16.52 17.74
C GLU A 131 -4.70 -17.10 17.23
N GLU A 132 -5.24 -16.57 16.13
CA GLU A 132 -6.44 -17.11 15.50
C GLU A 132 -6.20 -18.56 15.05
N PHE A 133 -5.04 -18.83 14.46
CA PHE A 133 -4.65 -20.16 14.02
C PHE A 133 -4.49 -21.14 15.19
N ARG A 134 -3.81 -20.76 16.28
CA ARG A 134 -3.71 -21.54 17.53
C ARG A 134 -5.08 -21.91 18.10
N LYS A 135 -6.02 -20.96 18.10
CA LYS A 135 -7.41 -21.18 18.59
C LYS A 135 -8.24 -22.07 17.65
N ALA A 136 -7.80 -22.24 16.40
CA ALA A 136 -8.45 -22.99 15.34
C ALA A 136 -7.97 -24.45 15.22
N GLU A 137 -7.15 -24.93 16.17
CA GLU A 137 -6.70 -26.32 16.25
C GLU A 137 -7.84 -27.32 15.98
N PRO A 138 -7.65 -28.27 15.04
CA PRO A 138 -8.61 -29.35 14.79
C PRO A 138 -8.84 -30.19 16.04
N LYS A 139 -10.09 -30.40 16.42
CA LYS A 139 -10.46 -31.25 17.58
C LYS A 139 -11.40 -32.36 17.16
N VAL A 140 -11.15 -33.56 17.66
CA VAL A 140 -12.04 -34.71 17.54
C VAL A 140 -13.17 -34.56 18.55
N LYS A 141 -14.42 -34.63 18.07
CA LYS A 141 -15.61 -34.71 18.92
C LYS A 141 -16.57 -35.74 18.33
N LYS A 142 -16.92 -36.76 19.12
CA LYS A 142 -17.85 -37.84 18.74
C LYS A 142 -17.43 -38.56 17.44
N GLY A 143 -16.16 -38.93 17.32
CA GLY A 143 -15.62 -39.64 16.14
C GLY A 143 -15.48 -38.79 14.87
N LEU A 144 -15.68 -37.47 14.97
CA LEU A 144 -15.55 -36.53 13.86
C LEU A 144 -14.57 -35.42 14.21
N VAL A 145 -13.67 -35.14 13.29
CA VAL A 145 -12.76 -33.99 13.31
C VAL A 145 -13.53 -32.76 12.87
N ASN A 146 -13.58 -31.73 13.73
CA ASN A 146 -14.24 -30.47 13.41
C ASN A 146 -13.25 -29.46 12.82
N LEU A 147 -13.45 -29.09 11.55
CA LEU A 147 -12.60 -28.15 10.80
C LEU A 147 -13.25 -26.77 10.64
N VAL A 148 -14.42 -26.52 11.24
CA VAL A 148 -15.16 -25.26 11.09
C VAL A 148 -14.32 -24.05 11.52
N ARG A 149 -13.56 -24.16 12.61
CA ARG A 149 -12.71 -23.05 13.07
C ARG A 149 -11.55 -22.80 12.11
N LEU A 150 -10.92 -23.86 11.64
CA LEU A 150 -9.84 -23.80 10.65
C LEU A 150 -10.33 -23.19 9.33
N SER A 151 -11.55 -23.51 8.90
CA SER A 151 -12.16 -22.94 7.69
C SER A 151 -12.51 -21.45 7.79
N LYS A 152 -12.56 -20.89 9.01
CA LYS A 152 -12.84 -19.46 9.23
C LYS A 152 -11.56 -18.63 9.33
N SER A 153 -10.47 -19.21 9.82
CA SER A 153 -9.19 -18.50 9.93
C SER A 153 -8.53 -18.32 8.57
N VAL A 154 -7.75 -17.25 8.41
CA VAL A 154 -7.02 -16.97 7.17
C VAL A 154 -6.02 -18.07 6.86
N LEU A 155 -5.19 -18.41 7.85
CA LEU A 155 -4.15 -19.44 7.74
C LEU A 155 -4.76 -20.84 7.63
N GLY A 156 -5.85 -21.12 8.35
CA GLY A 156 -6.53 -22.41 8.27
C GLY A 156 -7.18 -22.65 6.91
N ARG A 157 -7.78 -21.62 6.29
CA ARG A 157 -8.27 -21.70 4.90
C ARG A 157 -7.15 -22.01 3.91
N HIS A 158 -5.99 -21.40 4.09
CA HIS A 158 -4.82 -21.69 3.25
C HIS A 158 -4.37 -23.15 3.42
N LEU A 159 -4.21 -23.61 4.66
CA LEU A 159 -3.83 -24.99 4.98
C LEU A 159 -4.82 -26.02 4.38
N LEU A 160 -6.12 -25.81 4.58
CA LEU A 160 -7.17 -26.69 4.04
C LEU A 160 -7.12 -26.76 2.51
N ARG A 161 -6.89 -25.62 1.84
CA ARG A 161 -6.74 -25.57 0.38
C ARG A 161 -5.51 -26.34 -0.08
N THR A 162 -4.37 -26.19 0.59
CA THR A 162 -3.12 -26.90 0.26
C THR A 162 -3.28 -28.42 0.41
N GLN A 163 -4.10 -28.88 1.37
CA GLN A 163 -4.42 -30.30 1.54
C GLN A 163 -5.62 -30.77 0.72
N MET A 164 -6.20 -29.91 -0.13
CA MET A 164 -7.41 -30.20 -0.94
C MET A 164 -8.61 -30.68 -0.11
N ILE A 165 -8.75 -30.17 1.12
CA ILE A 165 -9.88 -30.48 2.00
C ILE A 165 -10.91 -29.37 1.85
N THR A 166 -12.12 -29.74 1.44
CA THR A 166 -13.25 -28.80 1.25
C THR A 166 -14.31 -28.96 2.32
N GLU A 167 -14.30 -30.10 3.01
CA GLU A 167 -15.26 -30.49 4.02
C GLU A 167 -14.98 -29.77 5.35
N THR A 168 -16.04 -29.42 6.08
CA THR A 168 -15.93 -28.82 7.41
C THR A 168 -15.85 -29.85 8.54
N LYS A 169 -16.05 -31.14 8.21
CA LYS A 169 -15.94 -32.27 9.13
C LYS A 169 -15.31 -33.45 8.39
N LEU A 170 -14.42 -34.17 9.07
CA LEU A 170 -13.85 -35.42 8.58
C LEU A 170 -14.10 -36.54 9.61
N PRO A 171 -14.22 -37.80 9.19
CA PRO A 171 -14.09 -38.95 10.07
C PRO A 171 -12.74 -38.94 10.81
N GLU A 172 -12.70 -39.43 12.05
CA GLU A 172 -11.46 -39.56 12.82
C GLU A 172 -10.44 -40.50 12.15
N ASP A 173 -10.93 -41.56 11.52
CA ASP A 173 -10.13 -42.56 10.81
C ASP A 173 -9.72 -42.12 9.39
N ASP A 174 -10.05 -40.90 8.96
CA ASP A 174 -9.68 -40.40 7.63
C ASP A 174 -8.15 -40.20 7.57
N PRO A 175 -7.43 -40.84 6.62
CA PRO A 175 -5.97 -40.71 6.51
C PRO A 175 -5.52 -39.27 6.26
N ARG A 176 -6.40 -38.41 5.71
CA ARG A 176 -6.12 -36.98 5.52
C ARG A 176 -5.98 -36.24 6.85
N PHE A 177 -6.59 -36.73 7.92
CA PHE A 177 -6.56 -36.07 9.23
C PHE A 177 -5.15 -36.06 9.83
N GLN A 178 -4.45 -37.20 9.82
CA GLN A 178 -3.08 -37.27 10.36
C GLN A 178 -2.14 -36.31 9.62
N LYS A 179 -2.23 -36.29 8.28
CA LYS A 179 -1.46 -35.37 7.44
C LYS A 179 -1.80 -33.91 7.74
N LEU A 180 -3.08 -33.58 7.87
CA LEU A 180 -3.52 -32.23 8.23
C LEU A 180 -2.97 -31.79 9.59
N LEU A 181 -2.92 -32.69 10.57
CA LEU A 181 -2.46 -32.38 11.92
C LEU A 181 -0.94 -32.16 11.95
N GLN A 182 -0.17 -32.99 11.23
CA GLN A 182 1.27 -32.79 11.06
C GLN A 182 1.56 -31.45 10.38
N GLU A 183 0.82 -31.13 9.32
CA GLU A 183 0.98 -29.88 8.57
C GLU A 183 0.55 -28.65 9.39
N TYR A 184 -0.50 -28.78 10.19
CA TYR A 184 -0.90 -27.76 11.16
C TYR A 184 0.21 -27.48 12.17
N GLN A 185 0.80 -28.53 12.76
CA GLN A 185 1.89 -28.40 13.73
C GLN A 185 3.14 -27.80 13.08
N ARG A 186 3.51 -28.27 11.88
CA ARG A 186 4.64 -27.71 11.12
C ARG A 186 4.44 -26.23 10.87
N LEU A 187 3.30 -25.83 10.30
CA LEU A 187 3.02 -24.43 10.00
C LEU A 187 3.01 -23.56 11.27
N LEU A 188 2.50 -24.10 12.39
CA LEU A 188 2.52 -23.40 13.66
C LEU A 188 3.95 -23.15 14.15
N VAL A 189 4.80 -24.17 14.11
CA VAL A 189 6.22 -24.07 14.51
C VAL A 189 6.97 -23.11 13.58
N ASP A 190 6.79 -23.22 12.27
CA ASP A 190 7.43 -22.35 11.28
C ASP A 190 7.08 -20.88 11.58
N MET A 191 5.80 -20.57 11.82
CA MET A 191 5.36 -19.21 12.15
C MET A 191 5.79 -18.71 13.54
N GLU A 192 6.11 -19.61 14.47
CA GLU A 192 6.60 -19.26 15.81
C GLU A 192 8.11 -19.02 15.82
N LEU A 193 8.86 -19.73 14.98
CA LEU A 193 10.31 -19.59 14.82
C LEU A 193 10.66 -18.42 13.91
N ASP A 194 9.92 -18.24 12.82
CA ASP A 194 10.04 -17.07 11.97
C ASP A 194 9.23 -15.92 12.57
N GLU A 195 9.91 -15.01 13.28
CA GLU A 195 9.33 -13.69 13.65
C GLU A 195 8.91 -12.85 12.42
N GLY A 196 9.12 -13.36 11.19
CA GLY A 196 8.53 -12.85 9.97
C GLY A 196 8.55 -13.86 8.83
N LEU A 197 7.42 -13.94 8.11
CA LEU A 197 7.23 -14.57 6.80
C LEU A 197 7.04 -16.10 6.77
N VAL A 198 5.81 -16.53 6.98
CA VAL A 198 5.22 -17.39 5.93
C VAL A 198 4.67 -16.45 4.88
N PRO A 199 5.21 -16.41 3.64
CA PRO A 199 4.48 -15.79 2.56
C PRO A 199 3.23 -16.64 2.39
N LEU A 200 2.08 -16.16 2.86
CA LEU A 200 0.83 -16.57 2.22
C LEU A 200 1.06 -16.25 0.75
N GLN A 201 1.34 -17.27 -0.06
CA GLN A 201 1.50 -17.06 -1.49
C GLN A 201 0.24 -16.35 -1.95
N GLU A 202 0.43 -15.11 -2.34
CA GLU A 202 -0.64 -14.26 -2.79
C GLU A 202 -1.28 -14.94 -3.98
N THR A 203 -2.61 -14.86 -4.08
CA THR A 203 -3.25 -15.19 -5.34
C THR A 203 -2.76 -14.17 -6.36
N LEU A 204 -1.72 -14.54 -7.11
CA LEU A 204 -1.19 -13.74 -8.20
C LEU A 204 -2.34 -13.38 -9.13
N GLN A 205 -2.47 -12.08 -9.42
CA GLN A 205 -3.50 -11.61 -10.33
C GLN A 205 -3.24 -12.27 -11.69
N THR A 206 -4.19 -13.06 -12.15
CA THR A 206 -4.10 -13.75 -13.44
C THR A 206 -4.84 -12.92 -14.47
N THR A 207 -4.22 -12.67 -15.61
CA THR A 207 -4.91 -12.05 -16.76
C THR A 207 -6.10 -12.92 -17.20
N LEU A 208 -7.07 -12.34 -17.89
CA LEU A 208 -8.20 -13.09 -18.49
C LEU A 208 -7.76 -14.24 -19.41
N ASN A 209 -6.49 -14.23 -19.84
CA ASN A 209 -5.86 -15.23 -20.69
C ASN A 209 -5.05 -16.27 -19.89
N GLY A 210 -5.15 -16.31 -18.56
CA GLY A 210 -4.49 -17.33 -17.73
C GLY A 210 -3.00 -17.10 -17.48
N ARG A 211 -2.42 -15.97 -17.91
CA ARG A 211 -1.02 -15.63 -17.63
C ARG A 211 -0.91 -14.83 -16.34
N PHE A 212 0.03 -15.19 -15.48
CA PHE A 212 0.37 -14.42 -14.28
C PHE A 212 0.80 -13.02 -14.69
N VAL A 213 0.29 -12.01 -13.98
CA VAL A 213 0.84 -10.66 -14.07
C VAL A 213 2.17 -10.70 -13.32
N GLU A 214 3.28 -10.68 -14.05
CA GLU A 214 4.60 -10.47 -13.45
C GLU A 214 4.59 -9.08 -12.81
N GLU A 215 4.83 -9.02 -11.50
CA GLU A 215 5.18 -7.77 -10.85
C GLU A 215 6.49 -7.33 -11.50
N LEU A 216 6.40 -6.31 -12.37
CA LEU A 216 7.57 -5.55 -12.78
C LEU A 216 8.19 -5.03 -11.49
N ALA A 217 9.24 -5.71 -11.03
CA ALA A 217 10.15 -5.16 -10.06
C ALA A 217 10.52 -3.78 -10.60
N GLU A 218 10.11 -2.74 -9.90
CA GLU A 218 10.72 -1.44 -10.12
C GLU A 218 12.21 -1.65 -9.91
N ASP A 219 12.97 -1.64 -11.00
CA ASP A 219 14.41 -1.49 -10.98
C ASP A 219 14.70 -0.21 -10.20
N LYS A 220 14.88 -0.36 -8.89
CA LYS A 220 15.65 0.60 -8.11
C LYS A 220 17.05 0.44 -8.64
N ASP A 221 17.42 1.31 -9.58
CA ASP A 221 18.81 1.56 -9.94
C ASP A 221 19.60 1.83 -8.65
N LEU A 222 20.23 0.77 -8.14
CA LEU A 222 21.24 0.84 -7.11
C LEU A 222 22.47 1.48 -7.76
N HIS A 223 22.52 2.80 -7.75
CA HIS A 223 23.79 3.49 -7.93
C HIS A 223 24.67 3.19 -6.72
N GLU A 224 25.59 2.22 -6.90
CA GLU A 224 26.77 2.03 -6.07
C GLU A 224 27.64 3.30 -6.11
N GLY A 225 27.28 4.28 -5.30
CA GLY A 225 28.08 5.46 -5.04
C GLY A 225 29.24 5.12 -4.12
N LYS A 226 30.45 5.04 -4.70
CA LYS A 226 31.73 4.92 -3.98
C LYS A 226 31.79 5.89 -2.79
N ALA A 227 32.12 5.33 -1.61
CA ALA A 227 32.32 6.09 -0.39
C ALA A 227 33.38 7.20 -0.59
N THR A 228 33.02 8.43 -0.25
CA THR A 228 33.96 9.54 -0.03
C THR A 228 33.59 10.29 1.26
N PRO A 229 34.59 10.86 1.95
CA PRO A 229 34.58 11.00 3.40
C PRO A 229 33.75 12.19 3.91
N LYS A 230 33.36 12.08 5.18
CA LYS A 230 32.58 13.06 5.97
C LYS A 230 33.07 14.51 5.78
N GLY A 231 32.10 15.39 5.51
CA GLY A 231 32.15 16.78 5.98
C GLY A 231 32.49 17.84 4.95
N VAL A 232 31.69 18.00 3.88
CA VAL A 232 31.45 19.31 3.23
C VAL A 232 30.03 19.28 2.66
N GLN A 233 29.14 20.14 3.16
CA GLN A 233 27.81 20.32 2.60
C GLN A 233 27.91 21.23 1.36
N SER A 234 27.61 20.71 0.17
CA SER A 234 27.59 21.52 -1.06
C SER A 234 26.29 22.34 -1.18
N SER A 235 26.41 23.53 -1.77
CA SER A 235 25.36 24.53 -1.91
C SER A 235 24.24 24.07 -2.86
N LEU A 236 22.97 24.27 -2.47
CA LEU A 236 21.72 23.95 -3.19
C LEU A 236 21.54 24.65 -4.56
N THR A 237 22.55 25.36 -5.05
CA THR A 237 22.51 26.14 -6.30
C THR A 237 22.93 25.37 -7.56
N GLU A 238 23.41 24.13 -7.44
CA GLU A 238 23.85 23.33 -8.61
C GLU A 238 22.70 22.84 -9.51
N PHE A 239 21.44 22.89 -9.06
CA PHE A 239 20.28 22.43 -9.83
C PHE A 239 19.59 23.51 -10.68
N LEU A 240 20.12 24.75 -10.74
CA LEU A 240 19.49 25.86 -11.47
C LEU A 240 20.16 26.27 -12.79
N GLU A 241 21.23 25.61 -13.25
CA GLU A 241 21.85 25.97 -14.54
C GLU A 241 21.61 24.93 -15.65
N ASN A 242 20.62 25.24 -16.49
CA ASN A 242 20.40 24.64 -17.81
C ASN A 242 21.64 24.77 -18.70
N LYS A 243 22.46 23.71 -18.80
CA LYS A 243 23.62 23.69 -19.71
C LYS A 243 23.23 23.24 -21.12
N LYS A 244 23.12 24.21 -22.03
CA LYS A 244 23.29 23.99 -23.49
C LYS A 244 24.76 23.64 -23.80
N PRO A 245 25.05 22.80 -24.81
CA PRO A 245 26.40 22.31 -25.05
C PRO A 245 27.16 23.23 -26.01
N ARG A 246 28.36 23.72 -25.63
CA ARG A 246 29.31 24.27 -26.62
C ARG A 246 30.79 24.03 -26.31
N SER A 247 31.36 23.24 -27.23
CA SER A 247 32.63 23.40 -27.97
C SER A 247 33.99 23.38 -27.25
N LYS A 248 34.76 22.37 -27.70
CA LYS A 248 36.21 22.16 -27.69
C LYS A 248 37.07 23.45 -27.62
N LYS A 249 37.95 23.56 -26.63
CA LYS A 249 39.09 24.49 -26.62
C LYS A 249 40.34 23.82 -27.20
N ARG A 250 40.82 24.32 -28.35
CA ARG A 250 42.19 24.11 -28.85
C ARG A 250 43.19 24.96 -28.04
N LYS A 251 44.40 24.44 -27.86
CA LYS A 251 45.49 25.00 -27.06
C LYS A 251 46.46 25.88 -27.88
N LYS A 252 46.96 26.94 -27.20
CA LYS A 252 48.30 27.63 -27.26
C LYS A 252 48.59 28.59 -28.44
N PRO A 253 49.61 29.51 -28.36
CA PRO A 253 50.48 29.93 -27.23
C PRO A 253 50.78 31.47 -27.08
N VAL A 254 51.32 31.83 -25.91
CA VAL A 254 52.30 32.87 -25.50
C VAL A 254 52.89 33.85 -26.54
N ARG A 255 52.85 35.19 -26.26
CA ARG A 255 54.03 36.10 -26.22
C ARG A 255 53.76 37.57 -25.77
N LYS A 256 54.41 37.96 -24.66
CA LYS A 256 55.25 39.16 -24.35
C LYS A 256 54.88 40.61 -24.81
N LYS A 257 54.82 41.48 -23.77
CA LYS A 257 55.54 42.78 -23.49
C LYS A 257 55.18 44.11 -24.21
N ARG A 258 54.88 45.12 -23.37
CA ARG A 258 55.39 46.54 -23.26
C ARG A 258 54.23 47.54 -23.06
N SER A 259 54.04 48.20 -21.91
CA SER A 259 54.77 49.29 -21.21
C SER A 259 54.23 50.71 -21.49
N ARG A 260 54.06 51.49 -20.41
CA ARG A 260 53.87 52.96 -20.28
C ARG A 260 52.47 53.50 -20.63
N LYS A 261 51.90 54.52 -19.96
CA LYS A 261 52.36 55.50 -18.95
C LYS A 261 51.10 56.16 -18.33
N GLY A 262 51.21 56.75 -17.14
CA GLY A 262 50.22 57.73 -16.67
C GLY A 262 50.20 57.95 -15.17
N GLU A 263 51.28 58.52 -14.62
CA GLU A 263 51.31 59.08 -13.27
C GLU A 263 51.39 60.61 -13.38
N LYS A 264 50.83 61.28 -12.37
CA LYS A 264 50.52 62.71 -12.25
C LYS A 264 51.77 63.60 -12.12
N SER A 265 51.52 64.88 -12.40
CA SER A 265 52.29 66.11 -12.10
C SER A 265 53.15 66.63 -13.23
#